data_AF-R7UZQ6-F1
#
_entry.id   AF-R7UZQ6-F1
#
_cell.length_a   1.000
_cell.length_b   1.000
_cell.length_c   1.000
_cell.angle_alpha   90.00
_cell.angle_beta   90.00
_cell.angle_gamma   90.00
#
_symmetry.space_group_name_H-M   'P 1'
#
loop_
_entity.id
_entity.type
_entity.pdbx_description
1 polymer ?
#
loop_
_entity_poly.entity_id
_entity_poly.type
_entity_poly.pdbx_seq_one_letter_code
_entity_poly.pdbx_strand_id
1 'polypeptide(L)' 'DPRVEDYFMMSAFWPSAVICMGYVYLVVWGLPKFMENRKPMQLREIMLVYNFLMVVLS' A
#
# COMPACT_ATOMS: atom_id res chain seq x y z
N ASP A 1 -20.28 -14.51 2.22
CA ASP A 1 -20.96 -14.57 3.53
C ASP A 1 -21.65 -13.23 3.70
N PRO A 2 -22.98 -13.19 3.85
CA PRO A 2 -23.73 -11.94 3.95
C PRO A 2 -23.30 -11.07 5.15
N ARG A 3 -22.63 -11.63 6.16
CA ARG A 3 -22.16 -10.89 7.35
C ARG A 3 -21.03 -9.90 7.08
N VAL A 4 -20.34 -10.02 5.94
CA VAL A 4 -19.18 -9.19 5.58
C VAL A 4 -19.38 -8.43 4.27
N GLU A 5 -20.59 -8.46 3.70
CA GLU A 5 -20.89 -7.87 2.40
C GLU A 5 -20.74 -6.34 2.39
N ASP A 6 -21.14 -5.70 3.50
CA ASP A 6 -21.03 -4.25 3.68
C ASP A 6 -19.64 -3.79 4.17
N TYR A 7 -18.71 -4.72 4.36
CA TYR A 7 -17.36 -4.36 4.81
C TYR A 7 -16.61 -3.66 3.68
N PHE A 8 -15.76 -2.71 4.07
CA PHE A 8 -14.94 -1.96 3.11
C PHE A 8 -14.16 -2.92 2.20
N MET A 9 -14.30 -2.74 0.88
CA MET A 9 -13.68 -3.57 -0.17
C MET A 9 -14.15 -5.04 -0.27
N MET A 10 -15.19 -5.46 0.47
CA MET A 10 -15.72 -6.84 0.42
C MET A 10 -16.96 -7.01 -0.45
N SER A 11 -17.56 -5.92 -0.95
CA SER A 11 -18.76 -5.96 -1.80
C SER A 11 -18.53 -6.57 -3.18
N ALA A 12 -17.31 -6.44 -3.74
CA ALA A 12 -16.94 -7.03 -5.01
C ALA A 12 -15.43 -7.29 -5.09
N PHE A 13 -15.00 -8.21 -5.96
CA PHE A 13 -13.58 -8.47 -6.23
C PHE A 13 -12.87 -7.27 -6.90
N TRP A 14 -13.61 -6.52 -7.71
CA TRP A 14 -13.05 -5.48 -8.58
C TRP A 14 -12.33 -4.34 -7.83
N PRO A 15 -12.88 -3.75 -6.75
CA PRO A 15 -12.18 -2.76 -5.94
C PRO A 15 -10.78 -3.21 -5.47
N SER A 16 -10.69 -4.42 -4.91
CA SER A 16 -9.43 -4.98 -4.43
C SER A 16 -8.46 -5.28 -5.57
N ALA A 17 -8.96 -5.81 -6.68
CA ALA A 17 -8.14 -6.09 -7.86
C ALA A 17 -7.53 -4.82 -8.47
N VAL A 18 -8.30 -3.73 -8.56
CA VAL A 18 -7.83 -2.44 -9.08
C VAL A 18 -6.73 -1.86 -8.20
N ILE A 19 -6.88 -1.92 -6.87
CA ILE A 19 -5.85 -1.44 -5.93
C ILE A 19 -4.56 -2.25 -6.08
N CYS A 20 -4.65 -3.58 -6.16
CA CYS A 20 -3.48 -4.43 -6.35
C CYS A 20 -2.78 -4.16 -7.69
N MET A 21 -3.53 -4.05 -8.79
CA MET A 21 -2.96 -3.74 -10.10
C MET A 21 -2.30 -2.36 -10.12
N GLY A 22 -2.94 -1.36 -9.52
CA GLY A 22 -2.39 -0.01 -9.37
C GLY A 22 -1.09 -0.01 -8.55
N TYR A 23 -1.05 -0.76 -7.44
CA TYR A 23 0.15 -0.92 -6.63
C TYR A 23 1.32 -1.50 -7.44
N VAL A 24 1.09 -2.59 -8.17
CA VAL A 24 2.13 -3.23 -9.00
C VAL A 24 2.64 -2.27 -10.08
N TYR A 25 1.73 -1.60 -10.80
CA TYR A 25 2.10 -0.63 -11.83
C TYR A 25 2.99 0.49 -11.27
N LEU A 26 2.62 1.05 -10.11
CA LEU A 26 3.38 2.12 -9.46
C LEU A 26 4.74 1.62 -9.00
N VAL A 27 4.83 0.47 -8.33
CA VAL A 27 6.10 -0.03 -7.77
C VAL A 27 7.08 -0.47 -8.85
N VAL A 28 6.60 -1.10 -9.92
CA VAL A 28 7.48 -1.68 -10.95
C VAL A 28 7.92 -0.63 -11.97
N TRP A 29 7.05 0.31 -12.35
CA TRP A 29 7.36 1.25 -13.44
C TRP A 29 7.35 2.71 -12.99
N GLY A 30 6.32 3.16 -12.26
CA GLY A 30 6.17 4.56 -11.91
C GLY A 30 7.26 5.07 -10.95
N LEU A 31 7.42 4.38 -9.82
CA LEU A 31 8.31 4.75 -8.73
C LEU A 31 9.80 4.65 -9.12
N PRO A 32 10.30 3.60 -9.80
CA PRO A 32 11.68 3.54 -10.24
C PRO A 32 12.04 4.66 -11.21
N LYS A 33 11.12 5.00 -12.14
CA LYS A 33 11.32 6.10 -13.09
C LYS A 33 11.37 7.46 -12.38
N PHE A 34 10.55 7.64 -11.34
CA PHE A 34 10.57 8.84 -10.50
C PHE A 34 11.85 8.95 -9.65
N MET A 35 12.37 7.81 -9.17
CA MET A 35 13.56 7.75 -8.32
C MET A 35 14.88 7.75 -9.09
N GLU A 36 14.88 7.55 -10.41
CA GLU A 36 16.07 7.41 -11.27
C GLU A 36 17.10 8.54 -11.09
N ASN A 37 16.65 9.78 -10.90
CA ASN A 37 17.52 10.96 -10.78
C ASN A 37 17.49 11.59 -9.37
N ARG A 38 16.98 10.88 -8.36
CA ARG A 38 16.85 11.41 -6.99
C ARG A 38 17.66 10.58 -6.01
N LYS A 39 18.25 11.26 -5.02
CA LYS A 39 18.91 10.57 -3.91
C LYS A 39 17.88 9.79 -3.09
N PRO A 40 18.26 8.67 -2.47
CA PRO A 40 17.38 7.91 -1.59
C PRO A 40 16.78 8.80 -0.51
N MET A 41 15.46 8.74 -0.36
CA MET A 41 14.77 9.51 0.68
C MET A 41 15.09 8.91 2.06
N GLN A 42 15.43 9.77 3.02
CA GLN A 42 15.65 9.34 4.41
C GLN A 42 14.29 9.20 5.11
N LEU A 43 13.74 7.98 5.12
CA LEU A 43 12.43 7.68 5.71
C LEU A 43 12.53 7.09 7.13
N ARG A 44 13.65 7.31 7.83
CA ARG A 44 13.95 6.64 9.11
C ARG A 44 12.87 6.84 10.18
N GLU A 45 12.42 8.08 10.37
CA GLU A 45 11.40 8.40 11.38
C GLU A 45 10.03 7.82 11.00
N ILE A 46 9.66 7.90 9.72
CA ILE A 46 8.42 7.33 9.19
C ILE A 46 8.42 5.80 9.38
N MET A 47 9.52 5.14 9.07
CA MET A 47 9.66 3.68 9.28
C MET A 47 9.59 3.30 10.75
N LEU A 48 10.17 4.11 11.65
CA LEU A 48 10.09 3.86 13.09
C LEU A 48 8.65 3.95 13.60
N VAL A 49 7.90 4.99 13.22
CA VAL A 49 6.49 5.15 13.58
C VAL A 49 5.65 4.02 12.98
N TYR A 50 5.86 3.69 11.71
CA TYR A 50 5.15 2.61 11.04
C TYR A 50 5.35 1.26 11.74
N ASN A 51 6.60 0.88 12.02
CA ASN A 51 6.91 -0.38 12.70
C ASN A 51 6.38 -0.39 14.14
N PHE A 52 6.44 0.73 14.85
CA PHE A 52 5.87 0.84 16.20
C PHE A 52 4.36 0.62 16.19
N LEU A 53 3.63 1.31 15.31
CA LEU A 53 2.18 1.13 15.17
C LEU A 53 1.82 -0.29 14.75
N MET A 54 2.63 -0.90 13.86
CA MET A 54 2.44 -2.29 13.46
C MET A 54 2.50 -3.23 14.66
N VAL A 55 3.48 -3.10 15.56
CA VAL A 55 3.58 -3.94 16.76
C VAL A 55 2.45 -3.69 17.75
N VAL A 56 1.98 -2.45 17.90
CA VAL A 56 0.88 -2.11 18.81
C VAL A 56 -0.46 -2.65 18.31
N LEU A 57 -0.65 -2.72 16.99
CA LEU A 57 -1.91 -3.13 16.35
C LEU A 57 -1.96 -4.60 15.90
N SER A 58 -0.82 -5.30 15.84
CA SER A 58 -0.74 -6.74 15.49
C SER A 58 -1.17 -7.64 16.63
#